data_AF-A0AAU1Y567-F1
#
_entry.id   AF-A0AAU1Y567-F1
#
_cell.length_a   1.000
_cell.length_b   1.000
_cell.length_c   1.000
_cell.angle_alpha   90.00
_cell.angle_beta   90.00
_cell.angle_gamma   90.00
#
_symmetry.space_group_name_H-M   'P 1'
#
loop_
_entity.id
_entity.type
_entity.pdbx_description
1 polymer ?
#
loop_
_entity_poly.entity_id
_entity_poly.type
_entity_poly.pdbx_seq_one_letter_code
_entity_poly.pdbx_strand_id
1 'polypeptide(L)'
;MKKALVGMVAAGLVLTGAGAALAAQQGKIPSLESRGVKFLEGTYKFNPPGSNHGSFEWTGLLKDSLPEDGHNVYVQVRVEGHGWARYYGKQRSTVRMQHADWSGSQRYTDDAEIRACRDRGSLRPDNCSPTQSFSYPRD
;
A
#
# COMPACT_ATOMS: atom_id res chain seq x y z
N MET A 1 11.42 -62.37 -40.55
CA MET A 1 11.94 -61.00 -40.80
C MET A 1 10.91 -60.19 -41.57
N LYS A 2 10.45 -59.06 -41.02
CA LYS A 2 10.05 -57.82 -41.73
C LYS A 2 9.92 -56.72 -40.68
N LYS A 3 10.69 -55.65 -40.88
CA LYS A 3 10.81 -54.46 -40.02
C LYS A 3 9.81 -53.37 -40.46
N ALA A 4 9.64 -52.38 -39.57
CA ALA A 4 9.10 -51.03 -39.77
C ALA A 4 7.55 -50.94 -39.63
N LEU A 5 6.97 -49.92 -39.00
CA LEU A 5 7.30 -48.49 -39.00
C LEU A 5 7.02 -47.79 -37.66
N VAL A 6 7.88 -46.81 -37.40
CA VAL A 6 7.76 -45.68 -36.48
C VAL A 6 6.46 -44.92 -36.69
N GLY A 7 5.81 -44.51 -35.61
CA GLY A 7 4.70 -43.55 -35.64
C GLY A 7 4.65 -42.75 -34.33
N MET A 8 5.33 -41.61 -34.30
CA MET A 8 5.26 -40.64 -33.21
C MET A 8 3.84 -40.07 -33.12
N VAL A 9 3.17 -40.23 -31.98
CA VAL A 9 2.00 -39.40 -31.66
C VAL A 9 2.50 -38.24 -30.80
N ALA A 10 2.49 -37.06 -31.39
CA ALA A 10 2.85 -35.81 -30.76
C ALA A 10 1.99 -35.57 -29.51
N ALA A 11 2.65 -35.43 -28.36
CA ALA A 11 2.04 -34.93 -27.15
C ALA A 11 1.70 -33.45 -27.34
N GLY A 12 0.49 -33.16 -27.82
CA GLY A 12 -0.08 -31.82 -27.83
C GLY A 12 -0.55 -31.43 -26.44
N LEU A 13 0.38 -31.12 -25.53
CA LEU A 13 0.06 -30.39 -24.31
C LEU A 13 -0.28 -28.96 -24.70
N VAL A 14 -1.58 -28.70 -24.87
CA VAL A 14 -2.12 -27.35 -24.88
C VAL A 14 -1.84 -26.77 -23.49
N LEU A 15 -0.78 -25.97 -23.38
CA LEU A 15 -0.57 -25.08 -22.25
C LEU A 15 -1.62 -23.97 -22.35
N THR A 16 -2.84 -24.26 -21.90
CA THR A 16 -3.84 -23.22 -21.63
C THR A 16 -3.20 -22.26 -20.63
N GLY A 17 -3.03 -21.02 -21.06
CA GLY A 17 -2.25 -20.00 -20.37
C GLY A 17 -2.51 -19.99 -18.88
N ALA A 18 -1.46 -20.22 -18.09
CA ALA A 18 -1.46 -19.89 -16.69
C ALA A 18 -1.55 -18.36 -16.59
N GLY A 19 -2.77 -17.83 -16.51
CA GLY A 19 -2.97 -16.51 -15.93
C GLY A 19 -2.51 -16.61 -14.49
N ALA A 20 -1.30 -16.15 -14.19
CA ALA A 20 -0.84 -16.03 -12.82
C ALA A 20 -1.84 -15.13 -12.09
N ALA A 21 -2.66 -15.73 -11.22
CA ALA A 21 -3.44 -14.98 -10.26
C ALA A 21 -2.43 -14.40 -9.26
N LEU A 22 -1.95 -13.18 -9.52
CA LEU A 22 -1.13 -12.44 -8.56
C LEU A 22 -1.99 -12.24 -7.31
N ALA A 23 -1.68 -12.99 -6.25
CA ALA A 23 -2.35 -12.80 -4.98
C ALA A 23 -1.99 -11.41 -4.44
N ALA A 24 -3.00 -10.69 -3.94
CA ALA A 24 -2.78 -9.44 -3.25
C ALA A 24 -1.88 -9.66 -2.03
N GLN A 25 -0.76 -8.94 -1.93
CA GLN A 25 0.07 -8.97 -0.72
C GLN A 25 -0.58 -8.07 0.31
N GLN A 26 -0.80 -8.60 1.51
CA GLN A 26 -1.40 -7.86 2.61
C GLN A 26 -0.61 -8.06 3.89
N GLY A 27 -0.63 -7.07 4.78
CA GLY A 27 0.14 -7.11 6.01
C GLY A 27 -0.30 -6.08 7.04
N LYS A 28 0.44 -6.03 8.14
CA LYS A 28 0.27 -5.03 9.19
C LYS A 28 1.24 -3.87 8.96
N ILE A 29 0.75 -2.67 9.25
CA ILE A 29 1.58 -1.47 9.38
C ILE A 29 1.93 -1.36 10.86
N PRO A 30 3.22 -1.27 11.23
CA PRO A 30 3.59 -1.05 12.63
C PRO A 30 3.02 0.29 13.12
N SER A 31 2.86 0.45 14.44
CA SER A 31 2.38 1.73 14.97
C SER A 31 3.33 2.86 14.57
N LEU A 32 2.78 3.88 13.92
CA LEU A 32 3.52 5.05 13.49
C LEU A 32 3.31 6.13 14.52
N GLU A 33 4.36 6.47 15.26
CA GLU A 33 4.26 7.39 16.38
C GLU A 33 5.23 8.56 16.23
N SER A 34 4.74 9.73 16.57
CA SER A 34 5.55 10.91 16.82
C SER A 34 4.84 11.83 17.82
N ARG A 35 5.45 12.95 18.18
CA ARG A 35 4.91 13.85 19.20
C ARG A 35 3.59 14.48 18.74
N GLY A 36 2.49 14.02 19.33
CA GLY A 36 1.13 14.53 19.10
C GLY A 36 0.38 13.81 17.97
N VAL A 37 0.96 12.78 17.37
CA VAL A 37 0.28 11.93 16.37
C VAL A 37 0.58 10.46 16.61
N LYS A 38 -0.46 9.62 16.51
CA LYS A 38 -0.32 8.17 16.47
C LYS A 38 -1.19 7.57 15.37
N PHE A 39 -0.63 6.66 14.60
CA PHE A 39 -1.37 5.79 13.69
C PHE A 39 -1.26 4.34 14.18
N LEU A 40 -2.40 3.74 14.48
CA LEU A 40 -2.52 2.48 15.19
C LEU A 40 -3.33 1.47 14.37
N GLU A 41 -3.19 0.19 14.70
CA GLU A 41 -3.98 -0.90 14.10
C GLU A 41 -3.94 -0.90 12.57
N GLY A 42 -2.81 -0.46 12.01
CA GLY A 42 -2.68 -0.27 10.59
C GLY A 42 -2.58 -1.60 9.85
N THR A 43 -3.27 -1.71 8.72
CA THR A 43 -3.09 -2.79 7.76
C THR A 43 -2.97 -2.23 6.36
N TYR A 44 -2.30 -2.97 5.49
CA TYR A 44 -2.16 -2.62 4.08
C TYR A 44 -2.42 -3.83 3.18
N LYS A 45 -2.71 -3.55 1.91
CA LYS A 45 -2.88 -4.50 0.84
C LYS A 45 -2.45 -3.88 -0.49
N PHE A 46 -1.55 -4.54 -1.21
CA PHE A 46 -1.32 -4.26 -2.63
C PHE A 46 -2.34 -5.02 -3.46
N ASN A 47 -3.17 -4.28 -4.19
CA ASN A 47 -4.19 -4.86 -5.05
C ASN A 47 -3.57 -5.29 -6.39
N PRO A 48 -3.98 -6.43 -6.96
CA PRO A 48 -3.51 -6.86 -8.27
C PRO A 48 -4.11 -6.01 -9.40
N PRO A 49 -3.54 -6.09 -10.61
CA PRO A 49 -4.13 -5.48 -11.81
C PRO A 49 -5.60 -5.82 -11.99
N GLY A 50 -6.42 -4.79 -12.25
CA GLY A 50 -7.86 -4.95 -12.47
C GLY A 50 -8.72 -4.97 -11.20
N SER A 51 -8.12 -4.94 -10.01
CA SER A 51 -8.81 -4.71 -8.73
C SER A 51 -8.35 -3.39 -8.13
N ASN A 52 -9.29 -2.50 -7.77
CA ASN A 52 -9.00 -1.19 -7.17
C ASN A 52 -7.81 -0.44 -7.82
N HIS A 53 -7.72 -0.48 -9.16
CA HIS A 53 -6.66 0.17 -9.94
C HIS A 53 -5.21 -0.30 -9.66
N GLY A 54 -5.02 -1.50 -9.10
CA GLY A 54 -3.68 -1.95 -8.71
C GLY A 54 -3.08 -1.12 -7.57
N SER A 55 -3.92 -0.61 -6.67
CA SER A 55 -3.56 0.33 -5.61
C SER A 55 -2.85 -0.31 -4.42
N PHE A 56 -2.07 0.52 -3.72
CA PHE A 56 -1.74 0.34 -2.32
C PHE A 56 -2.91 0.81 -1.44
N GLU A 57 -3.69 -0.14 -0.93
CA GLU A 57 -4.80 0.09 -0.01
C GLU A 57 -4.32 -0.03 1.44
N TRP A 58 -4.81 0.86 2.31
CA TRP A 58 -4.44 0.86 3.71
C TRP A 58 -5.60 1.34 4.60
N THR A 59 -5.61 0.87 5.83
CA THR A 59 -6.56 1.28 6.88
C THR A 59 -5.87 1.36 8.22
N GLY A 60 -6.41 2.14 9.15
CA GLY A 60 -5.96 2.17 10.54
C GLY A 60 -6.63 3.29 11.33
N LEU A 61 -6.24 3.45 12.59
CA LEU A 61 -6.74 4.47 13.49
C LEU A 61 -5.74 5.62 13.59
N LEU A 62 -6.13 6.80 13.12
CA LEU A 62 -5.36 8.03 13.28
C LEU A 62 -5.84 8.78 14.52
N LYS A 63 -4.95 8.98 15.48
CA LYS A 63 -5.21 9.66 16.75
C LYS A 63 -4.38 10.93 16.86
N ASP A 64 -5.08 12.03 17.12
CA ASP A 64 -4.46 13.21 17.73
C ASP A 64 -4.14 12.88 19.20
N SER A 65 -2.86 12.82 19.53
CA SER A 65 -2.38 12.41 20.86
C SER A 65 -1.94 13.58 21.73
N LEU A 66 -2.05 14.81 21.24
CA LEU A 66 -1.76 16.02 22.01
C LEU A 66 -2.88 17.06 21.80
N PRO A 67 -4.12 16.76 22.20
CA PRO A 67 -5.32 17.51 21.81
C PRO A 67 -5.38 18.96 22.34
N GLU A 68 -4.49 19.34 23.26
CA GLU A 68 -4.39 20.70 23.81
C GLU A 68 -3.54 21.66 22.96
N ASP A 69 -2.79 21.16 21.98
CA ASP A 69 -1.86 22.00 21.21
C ASP A 69 -2.49 22.79 20.05
N GLY A 70 -3.76 22.53 19.73
CA GLY A 70 -4.46 23.19 18.65
C GLY A 70 -3.98 22.82 17.24
N HIS A 71 -3.21 21.74 17.08
CA HIS A 71 -2.71 21.24 15.80
C HIS A 71 -3.55 20.08 15.28
N ASN A 72 -3.56 19.87 13.96
CA ASN A 72 -4.24 18.70 13.38
C ASN A 72 -3.20 17.60 13.07
N VAL A 73 -3.69 16.40 12.78
CA VAL A 73 -2.86 15.25 12.41
C VAL A 73 -3.28 14.71 11.06
N TYR A 74 -2.33 14.10 10.35
CA TYR A 74 -2.57 13.50 9.05
C TYR A 74 -1.66 12.30 8.81
N VAL A 75 -2.07 11.44 7.88
CA VAL A 75 -1.21 10.39 7.32
C VAL A 75 -0.68 10.87 5.98
N GLN A 76 0.61 10.65 5.74
CA GLN A 76 1.25 10.85 4.46
C GLN A 76 1.50 9.50 3.80
N VAL A 77 1.08 9.38 2.55
CA VAL A 77 1.30 8.18 1.74
C VAL A 77 1.94 8.60 0.44
N ARG A 78 2.89 7.82 -0.03
CA ARG A 78 3.51 7.99 -1.32
C ARG A 78 3.54 6.65 -2.01
N VAL A 79 3.10 6.62 -3.26
CA VAL A 79 3.23 5.46 -4.12
C VAL A 79 4.21 5.78 -5.25
N GLU A 80 4.77 4.75 -5.86
CA GLU A 80 5.72 4.90 -6.96
C GLU A 80 5.23 5.83 -8.07
N GLY A 81 6.14 6.69 -8.56
CA GLY A 81 5.82 7.68 -9.59
C GLY A 81 5.01 8.90 -9.10
N HIS A 82 4.67 8.99 -7.80
CA HIS A 82 3.92 10.11 -7.23
C HIS A 82 4.62 10.78 -6.04
N GLY A 83 4.19 12.01 -5.75
CA GLY A 83 4.56 12.72 -4.54
C GLY A 83 3.77 12.24 -3.32
N TRP A 84 3.99 12.90 -2.17
CA TRP A 84 3.26 12.61 -0.95
C TRP A 84 1.81 13.12 -1.01
N ALA A 85 0.85 12.20 -0.93
CA ALA A 85 -0.54 12.50 -0.62
C ALA A 85 -0.73 12.70 0.90
N ARG A 86 -1.66 13.57 1.29
CA ARG A 86 -1.96 13.87 2.70
C ARG A 86 -3.42 13.58 3.02
N TYR A 87 -3.65 12.80 4.07
CA TYR A 87 -4.96 12.40 4.55
C TYR A 87 -5.17 12.91 5.96
N TYR A 88 -5.92 14.01 6.08
CA TYR A 88 -6.17 14.66 7.36
C TYR A 88 -7.16 13.87 8.21
N GLY A 89 -6.83 13.76 9.49
CA GLY A 89 -7.75 13.27 10.51
C GLY A 89 -8.63 14.39 11.07
N LYS A 90 -9.06 14.18 12.31
CA LYS A 90 -9.85 15.13 13.08
C LYS A 90 -9.14 15.46 14.38
N GLN A 91 -9.03 16.74 14.69
CA GLN A 91 -8.45 17.23 15.93
C GLN A 91 -9.17 16.67 17.16
N ARG A 92 -8.41 16.45 18.23
CA ARG A 92 -8.86 15.92 19.54
C ARG A 92 -9.62 14.60 19.47
N SER A 93 -9.43 13.85 18.39
CA SER A 93 -10.21 12.66 18.09
C SER A 93 -9.32 11.52 17.63
N THR A 94 -9.86 10.31 17.72
CA THR A 94 -9.33 9.14 17.00
C THR A 94 -10.31 8.82 15.89
N VAL A 95 -9.82 8.73 14.65
CA VAL A 95 -10.64 8.47 13.47
C VAL A 95 -10.12 7.26 12.72
N ARG A 96 -11.03 6.42 12.19
CA ARG A 96 -10.65 5.34 11.30
C ARG A 96 -10.44 5.89 9.90
N MET A 97 -9.26 5.63 9.35
CA MET A 97 -8.85 6.01 8.00
C MET A 97 -8.89 4.75 7.13
N GLN A 98 -9.39 4.88 5.90
CA GLN A 98 -9.35 3.82 4.90
C GLN A 98 -9.21 4.47 3.52
N HIS A 99 -8.10 4.21 2.84
CA HIS A 99 -7.76 4.83 1.56
C HIS A 99 -7.03 3.85 0.64
N ALA A 100 -6.97 4.22 -0.64
CA ALA A 100 -6.25 3.49 -1.66
C ALA A 100 -5.51 4.47 -2.57
N ASP A 101 -4.20 4.29 -2.66
CA ASP A 101 -3.28 5.11 -3.43
C ASP A 101 -2.77 4.30 -4.64
N TRP A 102 -2.77 4.88 -5.84
CA TRP A 102 -2.35 4.19 -7.06
C TRP A 102 -1.68 5.13 -8.04
N SER A 103 -0.83 4.56 -8.91
CA SER A 103 -0.25 5.30 -10.02
C SER A 103 -0.99 5.05 -11.31
N GLY A 104 -1.61 6.09 -11.88
CA GLY A 104 -2.41 5.93 -13.10
C GLY A 104 -1.65 5.67 -14.39
N SER A 105 -0.34 5.88 -14.40
CA SER A 105 0.54 5.46 -15.48
C SER A 105 0.97 3.99 -15.38
N GLN A 106 0.70 3.34 -14.25
CA GLN A 106 1.13 1.97 -13.98
C GLN A 106 -0.07 1.04 -13.80
N ARG A 107 0.14 -0.25 -14.11
CA ARG A 107 -0.90 -1.28 -13.96
C ARG A 107 -0.98 -1.83 -12.53
N TYR A 108 0.11 -1.71 -11.79
CA TYR A 108 0.31 -2.15 -10.43
C TYR A 108 1.07 -1.05 -9.69
N THR A 109 0.83 -0.98 -8.38
CA THR A 109 1.65 -0.23 -7.43
C THR A 109 2.47 -1.25 -6.67
N ASP A 110 3.79 -1.19 -6.77
CA ASP A 110 4.67 -2.15 -6.09
C ASP A 110 5.37 -1.53 -4.90
N ASP A 111 5.68 -0.23 -4.95
CA ASP A 111 6.32 0.46 -3.85
C ASP A 111 5.38 1.51 -3.25
N ALA A 112 5.30 1.50 -1.91
CA ALA A 112 4.57 2.48 -1.14
C ALA A 112 5.32 2.87 0.13
N GLU A 113 5.22 4.13 0.50
CA GLU A 113 5.74 4.67 1.75
C GLU A 113 4.61 5.30 2.55
N ILE A 114 4.63 5.12 3.87
CA ILE A 114 3.66 5.72 4.78
C ILE A 114 4.35 6.32 6.01
N ARG A 115 3.80 7.44 6.50
CA ARG A 115 4.17 8.02 7.80
C ARG A 115 3.00 8.81 8.39
N ALA A 116 2.97 8.94 9.71
CA ALA A 116 1.99 9.76 10.40
C ALA A 116 2.63 11.07 10.87
N CYS A 117 1.95 12.19 10.65
CA CYS A 117 2.49 13.52 10.92
C CYS A 117 1.50 14.39 11.69
N ARG A 118 2.06 15.30 12.48
CA ARG A 118 1.34 16.39 13.12
C ARG A 118 1.62 17.68 12.37
N ASP A 119 0.55 18.36 11.97
CA ASP A 119 0.56 19.64 11.27
C ASP A 119 0.82 20.77 12.27
N ARG A 120 2.02 21.36 12.23
CA ARG A 120 2.42 22.43 13.17
C ARG A 120 2.20 23.84 12.58
N GLY A 121 1.44 23.92 11.48
CA GLY A 121 1.22 25.14 10.73
C GLY A 121 2.43 25.56 9.90
N SER A 122 2.29 26.66 9.17
CA SER A 122 3.28 27.12 8.18
C SER A 122 4.62 27.58 8.77
N LEU A 123 4.65 27.91 10.07
CA LEU A 123 5.83 28.52 10.71
C LEU A 123 6.84 27.50 11.23
N ARG A 124 6.48 26.21 11.26
CA ARG A 124 7.34 25.15 11.83
C ARG A 124 7.22 23.87 11.00
N PRO A 125 8.33 23.14 10.79
CA PRO A 125 8.25 21.82 10.19
C PRO A 125 7.34 20.91 10.99
N ASP A 126 6.53 20.15 10.26
CA ASP A 126 5.69 19.10 10.80
C ASP A 126 6.55 18.02 11.45
N ASN A 127 6.03 17.42 12.53
CA ASN A 127 6.69 16.29 13.17
C ASN A 127 6.06 15.00 12.69
N CYS A 128 6.84 14.17 12.01
CA CYS A 128 6.42 12.90 11.44
C CYS A 128 7.07 11.71 12.15
N SER A 129 6.40 10.57 12.13
CA SER A 129 7.01 9.28 12.45
C SER A 129 8.13 8.94 11.46
N PRO A 130 9.00 7.97 11.77
CA PRO A 130 9.81 7.32 10.75
C PRO A 130 8.95 6.83 9.59
N THR A 131 9.46 6.94 8.37
CA THR A 131 8.81 6.40 7.17
C THR A 131 8.87 4.89 7.21
N GLN A 132 7.73 4.24 6.93
CA GLN A 132 7.66 2.82 6.65
C GLN A 132 7.51 2.61 5.16
N SER A 133 8.35 1.74 4.60
CA SER A 133 8.33 1.38 3.18
C SER A 133 7.80 -0.04 3.03
N PHE A 134 6.97 -0.24 2.01
CA PHE A 134 6.42 -1.53 1.62
C PHE A 134 6.73 -1.73 0.15
N SER A 135 7.15 -2.95 -0.18
CA SER A 135 7.42 -3.38 -1.54
C SER A 135 6.68 -4.67 -1.83
N TYR A 136 6.09 -4.77 -3.01
CA TYR A 136 5.57 -6.00 -3.59
C TYR A 136 6.70 -6.68 -4.39
N PRO A 137 7.24 -7.83 -3.94
CA PRO A 137 8.23 -8.55 -4.72
C PRO A 137 7.55 -9.14 -5.95
N ARG A 138 8.01 -8.70 -7.13
CA ARG A 138 7.68 -9.36 -8.41
C ARG A 138 8.82 -10.32 -8.73
N ASP A 139 8.51 -11.62 -8.74
CA ASP A 139 9.42 -12.69 -9.16
C ASP A 139 9.88 -12.51 -10.62
#